data_AF-A0A2E3NFG6-F1
#
_entry.id   AF-A0A2E3NFG6-F1
#
_cell.length_a   1.000
_cell.length_b   1.000
_cell.length_c   1.000
_cell.angle_alpha   90.00
_cell.angle_beta   90.00
_cell.angle_gamma   90.00
#
_symmetry.space_group_name_H-M   'P 1'
#
loop_
_entity.id
_entity.type
_entity.pdbx_description
1 polymer ?
#
loop_
_entity_poly.entity_id
_entity_poly.type
_entity_poly.pdbx_seq_one_letter_code
_entity_poly.pdbx_strand_id
1 'polypeptide(L)' 'MLESRPEGPGRIEGYTVRHDRGNAPIDAVAACLLDNGARAWAMIKNERDVLAMLETDPIGESVVFGAEGATLA' A
#
# COMPACT_ATOMS: atom_id res chain seq x y z
N MET A 1 -11.15 18.26 -13.39
CA MET A 1 -10.83 18.08 -11.97
C MET A 1 -9.66 17.13 -11.92
N LEU A 2 -8.45 17.62 -11.64
CA LEU A 2 -7.26 16.77 -11.49
C LEU A 2 -7.45 15.93 -10.22
N GLU A 3 -7.13 14.65 -10.29
CA GLU A 3 -7.39 13.65 -9.26
C GLU A 3 -6.88 14.11 -7.89
N SER A 4 -7.77 14.16 -6.90
CA SER A 4 -7.39 14.46 -5.52
C SER A 4 -6.54 13.32 -4.98
N ARG A 5 -5.36 13.67 -4.46
CA ARG A 5 -4.50 12.74 -3.73
C ARG A 5 -5.32 12.04 -2.63
N PRO A 6 -5.20 10.71 -2.45
CA PRO A 6 -5.77 10.04 -1.29
C PRO A 6 -5.18 10.63 0.00
N GLU A 7 -6.04 10.99 0.93
CA GLU A 7 -5.67 11.55 2.23
C GLU A 7 -6.37 10.76 3.34
N GLY A 8 -5.68 10.66 4.48
CA GLY A 8 -6.18 9.96 5.67
C GLY A 8 -5.86 8.46 5.70
N PRO A 9 -6.27 7.78 6.78
CA PRO A 9 -6.04 6.35 6.95
C PRO A 9 -6.93 5.52 6.01
N GLY A 10 -6.45 4.32 5.68
CA GLY A 10 -7.22 3.31 4.98
C GLY A 10 -6.89 1.89 5.43
N ARG A 11 -7.58 0.92 4.84
CA ARG A 11 -7.41 -0.52 5.05
C ARG A 11 -7.09 -1.22 3.74
N ILE A 12 -6.16 -2.17 3.72
CA ILE A 12 -5.84 -2.96 2.52
C ILE A 12 -7.00 -3.93 2.20
N GLU A 13 -7.55 -3.86 0.99
CA GLU A 13 -8.56 -4.80 0.46
C GLU A 13 -7.94 -5.85 -0.49
N GLY A 14 -6.76 -5.54 -1.06
CA GLY A 14 -6.04 -6.43 -1.97
C GLY A 14 -4.67 -5.85 -2.31
N TYR A 15 -3.70 -6.70 -2.65
CA TYR A 15 -2.32 -6.24 -2.88
C TYR A 15 -1.56 -7.12 -3.88
N THR A 16 -0.43 -6.60 -4.34
CA THR A 16 0.61 -7.36 -5.03
C THR A 16 1.98 -6.82 -4.64
N VAL A 17 2.97 -7.72 -4.53
CA VAL A 17 4.38 -7.36 -4.35
C VAL A 17 5.10 -7.60 -5.67
N ARG A 18 5.74 -6.55 -6.19
CA ARG A 18 6.54 -6.63 -7.40
C ARG A 18 7.94 -7.11 -7.04
N HIS A 19 8.45 -8.03 -7.85
CA HIS A 19 9.80 -8.54 -7.75
C HIS A 19 10.60 -8.11 -8.99
N ASP A 20 11.91 -7.94 -8.82
CA ASP A 20 12.83 -7.71 -9.92
C ASP A 20 13.13 -9.02 -10.71
N ARG A 21 14.04 -8.94 -11.69
CA ARG A 21 14.42 -10.12 -12.49
C ARG A 21 15.26 -11.15 -11.71
N GLY A 22 15.82 -10.76 -10.57
CA GLY A 22 16.50 -11.64 -9.63
C GLY A 22 15.55 -12.25 -8.59
N ASN A 23 14.24 -12.02 -8.70
CA ASN A 23 13.23 -12.43 -7.74
C ASN A 23 13.38 -11.75 -6.36
N ALA A 24 14.02 -10.58 -6.28
CA ALA A 24 14.05 -9.77 -5.08
C ALA A 24 12.82 -8.86 -5.03
N PRO A 25 12.11 -8.74 -3.89
CA PRO A 25 10.98 -7.82 -3.76
C PRO A 25 11.47 -6.37 -3.78
N ILE A 26 10.72 -5.48 -4.47
CA ILE A 26 11.15 -4.09 -4.68
C ILE A 26 10.13 -3.04 -4.24
N ASP A 27 8.84 -3.27 -4.49
CA ASP A 27 7.73 -2.44 -4.02
C ASP A 27 6.43 -3.23 -4.03
N ALA A 28 5.39 -2.64 -3.45
CA ALA A 28 4.05 -3.21 -3.45
C ALA A 28 2.99 -2.17 -3.87
N VAL A 29 1.92 -2.66 -4.48
CA VAL A 29 0.73 -1.89 -4.79
C VAL A 29 -0.45 -2.50 -4.08
N ALA A 30 -1.21 -1.69 -3.34
CA ALA A 30 -2.40 -2.12 -2.62
C ALA A 30 -3.63 -1.30 -3.03
N ALA A 31 -4.75 -1.99 -3.19
CA ALA A 31 -6.07 -1.38 -3.22
C ALA A 31 -6.52 -1.17 -1.77
N CYS A 32 -6.95 0.04 -1.43
CA CYS A 32 -7.30 0.40 -0.06
C CYS A 32 -8.68 1.04 0.02
N LEU A 33 -9.42 0.75 1.08
CA LEU A 33 -10.64 1.45 1.47
C LEU A 33 -10.31 2.52 2.50
N LEU A 34 -10.52 3.79 2.16
CA LEU A 34 -10.37 4.92 3.08
C LEU A 34 -11.57 4.99 4.03
N ASP A 35 -11.38 5.60 5.21
CA ASP A 35 -12.45 5.79 6.20
C ASP A 35 -13.65 6.59 5.67
N ASN A 36 -13.43 7.42 4.65
CA ASN A 36 -14.50 8.17 3.96
C ASN A 36 -15.30 7.32 2.93
N GLY A 37 -14.99 6.02 2.81
CA GLY A 37 -15.64 5.08 1.91
C GLY A 37 -15.10 5.08 0.47
N ALA A 38 -14.15 5.95 0.14
CA ALA A 38 -13.51 5.96 -1.18
C ALA A 38 -12.44 4.86 -1.28
N ARG A 39 -12.21 4.36 -2.50
CA ARG A 39 -11.07 3.48 -2.80
C ARG A 39 -9.88 4.29 -3.30
N ALA A 40 -8.69 3.89 -2.87
CA ALA A 40 -7.42 4.50 -3.23
C ALA A 40 -6.36 3.45 -3.55
N TRP A 41 -5.39 3.82 -4.38
CA TRP A 41 -4.20 3.01 -4.66
C TRP A 41 -3.03 3.46 -3.79
N ALA A 42 -2.50 2.55 -2.98
CA ALA A 42 -1.31 2.75 -2.17
C ALA A 42 -0.08 2.19 -2.89
N MET A 43 0.97 3.00 -3.00
CA MET A 43 2.29 2.58 -3.48
C MET A 43 3.23 2.49 -2.27
N ILE A 44 3.62 1.27 -1.90
CA ILE A 44 4.44 0.98 -0.73
C ILE A 44 5.87 0.68 -1.19
N LYS A 45 6.82 1.51 -0.75
CA LYS A 45 8.24 1.44 -1.16
C LYS A 45 9.19 1.23 0.02
N ASN A 46 8.68 1.31 1.24
CA ASN A 46 9.50 1.07 2.42
C ASN A 46 9.86 -0.43 2.46
N GLU A 47 11.16 -0.75 2.47
CA GLU A 47 11.64 -2.14 2.41
C GLU A 47 11.07 -3.00 3.54
N ARG A 48 10.99 -2.48 4.77
CA ARG A 48 10.42 -3.20 5.92
C ARG A 48 8.96 -3.57 5.65
N ASP A 49 8.18 -2.63 5.13
CA ASP A 49 6.75 -2.85 4.86
C ASP A 49 6.54 -3.86 3.73
N VAL A 50 7.35 -3.76 2.66
CA VAL A 50 7.30 -4.71 1.53
C VAL A 50 7.62 -6.13 1.99
N LEU A 51 8.63 -6.29 2.86
CA LEU A 51 8.97 -7.59 3.45
C LEU A 51 7.85 -8.11 4.37
N ALA A 52 7.25 -7.24 5.18
CA ALA A 52 6.12 -7.62 6.04
C ALA A 52 4.94 -8.18 5.23
N MET A 53 4.63 -7.59 4.07
CA MET A 53 3.56 -8.06 3.17
C MET A 53 3.83 -9.45 2.56
N LEU A 54 5.07 -9.95 2.60
CA LEU A 54 5.42 -11.32 2.17
C LEU A 54 5.38 -12.32 3.33
N GLU A 55 5.67 -11.85 4.54
CA GLU A 55 5.74 -12.68 5.76
C GLU A 55 4.36 -12.92 6.38
N THR A 56 3.43 -11.98 6.21
CA THR A 56 2.07 -12.03 6.76
C THR A 56 1.02 -11.78 5.68
N ASP A 57 -0.26 -12.01 6.01
CA ASP A 57 -1.37 -11.58 5.17
C ASP A 57 -1.76 -10.14 5.55
N PRO A 58 -1.50 -9.13 4.69
CA PRO A 58 -1.75 -7.73 5.01
C PRO A 58 -3.21 -7.30 4.78
N ILE A 59 -4.12 -8.20 4.42
CA ILE A 59 -5.53 -7.83 4.22
C ILE A 59 -6.12 -7.30 5.54
N GLY A 60 -6.70 -6.10 5.50
CA GLY A 60 -7.23 -5.41 6.67
C GLY A 60 -6.20 -4.62 7.48
N GLU A 61 -4.91 -4.68 7.12
CA GLU A 61 -3.87 -3.82 7.72
C GLU A 61 -4.15 -2.34 7.46
N SER A 62 -3.72 -1.50 8.39
CA SER A 62 -3.84 -0.05 8.27
C SER A 62 -2.77 0.49 7.33
N VAL A 63 -3.15 1.44 6.48
CA VAL A 63 -2.22 2.15 5.60
C VAL A 63 -2.32 3.66 5.84
N VAL A 64 -1.18 4.35 5.80
CA VAL A 64 -1.08 5.80 5.90
C VAL A 64 -0.57 6.36 4.58
N PHE A 65 -1.32 7.27 3.96
CA PHE A 65 -0.92 7.96 2.73
C PHE A 65 -0.07 9.20 3.06
N GLY A 66 1.19 9.19 2.61
CA GLY A 66 2.14 10.30 2.75
C GLY A 66 2.49 10.91 1.39
N ALA A 67 3.43 11.88 1.38
CA ALA A 67 3.80 12.68 0.21
C ALA A 67 4.46 11.90 -0.96
N GLU A 68 5.10 10.77 -0.65
CA GLU A 68 5.91 9.99 -1.62
C GLU A 68 5.37 8.57 -1.86
N GLY A 69 4.26 8.23 -1.22
CA GLY A 69 3.68 6.89 -1.24
C GLY A 69 2.90 6.60 0.03
N ALA A 70 2.82 5.33 0.37
CA ALA A 70 2.10 4.84 1.54
C ALA A 70 2.99 3.92 2.38
N THR A 71 2.72 3.86 3.68
CA THR A 71 3.37 2.93 4.63
C THR A 71 2.33 2.16 5.40
N LEU A 72 2.69 0.96 5.85
CA LEU A 72 1.89 0.25 6.85
C LEU A 72 1.95 1.01 8.18
N ALA A 73 0.84 1.05 8.91
CA ALA A 73 0.74 1.80 10.17
C ALA A 73 1.27 1.00 11.37
#